data_AF-A0A853MC07-F1
#
_entry.id   AF-A0A853MC07-F1
#
_cell.length_a   1.000
_cell.length_b   1.000
_cell.length_c   1.000
_cell.angle_alpha   90.00
_cell.angle_beta   90.00
_cell.angle_gamma   90.00
#
_symmetry.space_group_name_H-M   'P 1'
#
loop_
_entity.id
_entity.type
_entity.pdbx_description
1 polymer ?
#
loop_
_entity_poly.entity_id
_entity_poly.type
_entity_poly.pdbx_seq_one_letter_code
_entity_poly.pdbx_strand_id
1 'polypeptide(L)'
;MKPREVIRIIVLTTIGGMAMFLGQKLVYENQIVPIQQIPVDAWLNSNYNTAAMVMFLASIIPTLIWYISAARSRFNDGSATPRWRLLWWLLGIIPMLTIGVAVFYINRSSEAQLSLIFFFLLDAIWLYWLPTATSSPEGVKYIPPLAFLLRYKLLGDFID
;
A
#
# COMPACT_ATOMS: atom_id res chain seq x y z
N MET A 1 20.18 3.17 4.69
CA MET A 1 19.01 4.03 4.38
C MET A 1 19.30 5.43 4.87
N LYS A 2 18.95 6.44 4.08
CA LYS A 2 19.14 7.84 4.46
C LYS A 2 18.00 8.27 5.41
N PRO A 3 18.23 9.17 6.38
CA PRO A 3 17.18 9.64 7.30
C PRO A 3 15.93 10.17 6.58
N ARG A 4 16.10 10.87 5.45
CA ARG A 4 15.01 11.38 4.61
C ARG A 4 14.07 10.30 4.07
N GLU A 5 14.58 9.10 3.78
CA GLU A 5 13.79 7.98 3.27
C GLU A 5 12.87 7.43 4.36
N VAL A 6 13.41 7.32 5.58
CA VAL A 6 12.67 6.88 6.77
C VAL A 6 11.56 7.87 7.11
N ILE A 7 11.85 9.18 7.11
CA ILE A 7 10.84 10.23 7.33
C ILE A 7 9.71 10.11 6.30
N ARG A 8 10.04 9.93 5.01
CA ARG A 8 9.03 9.77 3.95
C ARG A 8 8.16 8.54 4.16
N ILE A 9 8.73 7.41 4.60
CA ILE A 9 7.97 6.19 4.90
C ILE A 9 6.97 6.44 6.04
N ILE A 10 7.42 7.11 7.11
CA ILE A 10 6.56 7.45 8.25
C ILE A 10 5.41 8.35 7.78
N VAL A 11 5.72 9.43 7.05
CA VAL A 11 4.71 10.37 6.54
C VAL A 11 3.70 9.67 5.63
N LEU A 12 4.15 8.87 4.66
CA LEU A 12 3.26 8.15 3.74
C LEU A 12 2.38 7.14 4.48
N THR A 13 2.95 6.42 5.45
CA THR A 13 2.22 5.46 6.29
C THR A 13 1.16 6.16 7.14
N THR A 14 1.52 7.26 7.79
CA THR A 14 0.60 8.03 8.63
C THR A 14 -0.53 8.62 7.81
N ILE A 15 -0.23 9.28 6.68
CA ILE A 15 -1.25 9.86 5.81
C ILE A 15 -2.15 8.77 5.22
N GLY A 16 -1.57 7.66 4.74
CA GLY A 16 -2.35 6.56 4.19
C GLY A 16 -3.25 5.90 5.24
N GLY A 17 -2.75 5.70 6.46
CA GLY A 17 -3.54 5.22 7.58
C GLY A 17 -4.69 6.17 7.93
N MET A 18 -4.44 7.48 8.00
CA MET A 18 -5.50 8.47 8.23
C MET A 18 -6.54 8.48 7.10
N ALA A 19 -6.09 8.43 5.84
CA ALA A 19 -6.98 8.36 4.69
C ALA A 19 -7.86 7.12 4.73
N MET A 20 -7.30 5.97 5.12
CA MET A 20 -8.02 4.70 5.22
C MET A 20 -9.01 4.69 6.38
N PHE A 21 -8.58 4.96 7.62
CA PHE A 21 -9.45 4.82 8.80
C PHE A 21 -10.41 5.99 9.03
N LEU A 22 -10.06 7.19 8.57
CA LEU A 22 -10.86 8.40 8.76
C LEU A 22 -11.45 8.88 7.44
N GLY A 23 -10.61 9.04 6.41
CA GLY A 23 -11.04 9.60 5.12
C GLY A 23 -12.10 8.75 4.41
N GLN A 24 -11.84 7.46 4.21
CA GLN A 24 -12.78 6.55 3.56
C GLN A 24 -14.06 6.37 4.41
N LYS A 25 -13.92 6.33 5.75
CA LYS A 25 -15.08 6.28 6.65
C LYS A 25 -16.01 7.49 6.43
N LEU A 26 -15.45 8.70 6.38
CA LEU A 26 -16.20 9.92 6.09
C LEU A 26 -16.87 9.89 4.71
N VAL A 27 -16.22 9.28 3.70
CA VAL A 27 -16.82 9.13 2.36
C VAL A 27 -18.08 8.27 2.42
N TYR A 28 -18.07 7.20 3.22
CA TYR A 28 -19.23 6.33 3.40
C TYR A 28 -20.32 6.95 4.29
N GLU A 29 -19.95 7.55 5.42
CA GLU A 29 -20.89 8.21 6.35
C GLU A 29 -21.66 9.36 5.67
N ASN A 30 -20.98 10.14 4.83
CA ASN A 30 -21.61 11.24 4.09
C ASN A 30 -22.32 10.78 2.80
N GLN A 31 -22.41 9.46 2.56
CA GLN A 31 -23.03 8.86 1.36
C GLN A 31 -22.48 9.41 0.02
N ILE A 32 -21.22 9.87 0.00
CA ILE A 32 -20.53 10.30 -1.23
C ILE A 32 -20.42 9.10 -2.18
N VAL A 33 -20.14 7.92 -1.61
CA VAL A 33 -20.33 6.63 -2.28
C VAL A 33 -21.62 6.01 -1.72
N PRO A 34 -22.74 6.08 -2.45
CA PRO A 34 -24.03 5.64 -1.92
C PRO A 34 -24.07 4.11 -1.82
N ILE A 35 -24.20 3.60 -0.59
CA ILE A 35 -24.48 2.19 -0.32
C ILE A 35 -25.91 2.11 0.21
N GLN A 36 -26.85 1.68 -0.65
CA GLN A 36 -28.29 1.73 -0.35
C GLN A 36 -28.83 0.41 0.24
N GLN A 37 -28.10 -0.69 0.05
CA GLN A 37 -28.61 -2.03 0.33
C GLN A 37 -28.34 -2.51 1.78
N ILE A 38 -27.52 -1.78 2.55
CA ILE A 38 -27.11 -2.17 3.90
C ILE A 38 -27.07 -0.98 4.87
N PRO A 39 -27.33 -1.19 6.18
CA PRO A 39 -27.12 -0.17 7.20
C PRO A 39 -25.63 0.21 7.29
N VAL A 40 -25.28 1.39 6.77
CA VAL A 40 -23.88 1.85 6.64
C VAL A 40 -23.15 1.87 7.98
N ASP A 41 -23.78 2.39 9.04
CA ASP A 41 -23.13 2.51 10.36
C ASP A 41 -22.77 1.15 10.97
N ALA A 42 -23.66 0.16 10.86
CA ALA A 42 -23.41 -1.18 11.38
C ALA A 42 -22.31 -1.89 10.58
N TRP A 43 -22.32 -1.71 9.26
CA TRP A 43 -21.30 -2.25 8.36
C TRP A 43 -19.92 -1.60 8.59
N LEU A 44 -19.88 -0.29 8.79
CA LEU A 44 -18.64 0.45 9.06
C LEU A 44 -17.97 -0.04 10.35
N ASN A 45 -18.75 -0.14 11.43
CA ASN A 45 -18.22 -0.51 12.75
C ASN A 45 -17.84 -1.98 12.89
N SER A 46 -18.34 -2.86 12.03
CA SER A 46 -18.07 -4.30 12.09
C SER A 46 -17.13 -4.76 10.97
N ASN A 47 -17.63 -4.80 9.74
CA ASN A 47 -16.95 -5.39 8.59
C ASN A 47 -15.84 -4.49 8.05
N TYR A 48 -16.15 -3.21 7.83
CA TYR A 48 -15.20 -2.28 7.20
C TYR A 48 -13.97 -2.06 8.06
N ASN A 49 -14.12 -1.66 9.33
CA ASN A 49 -12.98 -1.40 10.22
C ASN A 49 -12.06 -2.62 10.37
N THR A 50 -12.63 -3.82 10.46
CA THR A 50 -11.87 -5.07 10.53
C THR A 50 -11.08 -5.29 9.23
N ALA A 51 -11.72 -5.16 8.07
CA ALA A 51 -11.04 -5.32 6.80
C ALA A 51 -9.99 -4.23 6.54
N ALA A 52 -10.27 -2.99 6.92
CA ALA A 52 -9.32 -1.89 6.83
C ALA A 52 -8.08 -2.16 7.68
N MET A 53 -8.26 -2.67 8.91
CA MET A 53 -7.14 -3.06 9.77
C MET A 53 -6.30 -4.20 9.16
N VAL A 54 -6.95 -5.24 8.64
CA VAL A 54 -6.26 -6.36 7.98
C VAL A 54 -5.49 -5.86 6.75
N MET A 55 -6.11 -5.02 5.91
CA MET A 55 -5.51 -4.48 4.69
C MET A 55 -4.36 -3.49 4.99
N PHE A 56 -4.48 -2.69 6.04
CA PHE A 56 -3.40 -1.84 6.54
C PHE A 56 -2.17 -2.67 6.92
N LEU A 57 -2.36 -3.72 7.74
CA LEU A 57 -1.28 -4.63 8.13
C LEU A 57 -0.71 -5.39 6.93
N ALA A 58 -1.57 -5.86 6.02
CA ALA A 58 -1.18 -6.55 4.80
C ALA A 58 -0.38 -5.66 3.83
N SER A 59 -0.44 -4.34 3.96
CA SER A 59 0.37 -3.40 3.18
C SER A 59 1.66 -3.01 3.91
N ILE A 60 1.58 -2.74 5.22
CA ILE A 60 2.71 -2.27 6.02
C ILE A 60 3.73 -3.38 6.30
N ILE A 61 3.28 -4.59 6.65
CA ILE A 61 4.21 -5.69 6.98
C ILE A 61 5.11 -6.02 5.78
N PRO A 62 4.59 -6.25 4.55
CA PRO A 62 5.46 -6.51 3.40
C PRO A 62 6.37 -5.33 3.06
N THR A 63 5.90 -4.10 3.27
CA THR A 63 6.71 -2.88 3.10
C THR A 63 7.90 -2.84 4.06
N LEU A 64 7.69 -3.15 5.33
CA LEU A 64 8.76 -3.24 6.33
C LEU A 64 9.74 -4.38 6.00
N ILE A 65 9.22 -5.56 5.62
CA ILE A 65 10.05 -6.70 5.19
C ILE A 65 10.93 -6.31 4.01
N TRP A 66 10.37 -5.59 3.02
CA TRP A 66 11.12 -5.08 1.87
C TRP A 66 12.29 -4.20 2.32
N TYR A 67 12.04 -3.20 3.18
CA TYR A 67 13.08 -2.29 3.65
C TYR A 67 14.15 -2.98 4.48
N ILE A 68 13.76 -3.83 5.43
CA ILE A 68 14.71 -4.55 6.29
C ILE A 68 15.59 -5.45 5.44
N SER A 69 15.01 -6.16 4.47
CA SER A 69 15.75 -7.04 3.57
C SER A 69 16.71 -6.24 2.69
N ALA A 70 16.21 -5.18 2.05
CA ALA A 70 16.99 -4.34 1.17
C ALA A 70 18.15 -3.64 1.88
N ALA A 71 17.92 -3.12 3.09
CA ALA A 71 18.93 -2.42 3.88
C ALA A 71 20.04 -3.35 4.39
N ARG A 72 19.75 -4.63 4.61
CA ARG A 72 20.72 -5.63 5.07
C ARG A 72 21.50 -6.29 3.93
N SER A 73 20.96 -6.24 2.71
CA SER A 73 21.59 -6.86 1.56
C SER A 73 22.79 -6.07 1.06
N ARG A 74 23.89 -6.78 0.73
CA ARG A 74 24.99 -6.21 -0.05
C ARG A 74 24.66 -6.40 -1.52
N PHE A 75 24.26 -5.31 -2.19
CA PHE A 75 23.99 -5.31 -3.62
C PHE A 75 25.30 -5.32 -4.40
N ASN A 76 25.93 -6.50 -4.48
CA ASN A 76 27.29 -6.62 -5.00
C ASN A 76 27.36 -6.96 -6.49
N ASP A 77 26.26 -7.46 -7.10
CA ASP A 77 26.25 -7.88 -8.50
C ASP A 77 24.92 -7.61 -9.20
N GLY A 78 24.97 -7.19 -10.46
CA GLY A 78 23.80 -6.93 -11.31
C GLY A 78 22.90 -8.15 -11.53
N SER A 79 23.43 -9.37 -11.34
CA SER A 79 22.70 -10.65 -11.38
C SER A 79 21.67 -10.79 -10.26
N ALA A 80 21.73 -9.98 -9.20
CA ALA A 80 20.76 -9.98 -8.12
C ALA A 80 19.43 -9.31 -8.50
N THR A 81 19.40 -8.47 -9.54
CA THR A 81 18.23 -7.65 -9.93
C THR A 81 16.94 -8.47 -10.13
N PRO A 82 16.95 -9.60 -10.88
CA PRO A 82 15.74 -10.41 -11.08
C PRO A 82 15.20 -11.00 -9.77
N ARG A 83 16.08 -11.42 -8.86
CA ARG A 83 15.72 -11.96 -7.55
C ARG A 83 15.02 -10.92 -6.69
N TRP A 84 15.53 -9.68 -6.67
CA TRP A 84 14.91 -8.59 -5.92
C TRP A 84 13.58 -8.15 -6.53
N ARG A 85 13.47 -8.17 -7.86
CA ARG A 85 12.20 -7.92 -8.55
C ARG A 85 11.17 -8.99 -8.20
N LEU A 86 11.56 -10.27 -8.18
CA LEU A 86 10.68 -11.35 -7.75
C LEU A 86 10.24 -11.17 -6.30
N LEU A 87 11.17 -10.87 -5.38
CA LEU A 87 10.84 -10.62 -3.98
C LEU A 87 9.85 -9.46 -3.83
N TRP A 88 10.06 -8.36 -4.55
CA TRP A 88 9.13 -7.24 -4.56
C TRP A 88 7.73 -7.70 -4.97
N TRP A 89 7.59 -8.38 -6.11
CA TRP A 89 6.28 -8.88 -6.55
C TRP A 89 5.64 -9.87 -5.57
N LEU A 90 6.40 -10.78 -4.96
CA LEU A 90 5.90 -11.71 -3.96
C LEU A 90 5.33 -10.98 -2.73
N LEU A 91 6.00 -9.92 -2.28
CA LEU A 91 5.50 -9.07 -1.20
C LEU A 91 4.25 -8.28 -1.63
N GLY A 92 4.21 -7.80 -2.87
CA GLY A 92 3.07 -7.06 -3.42
C GLY A 92 1.82 -7.91 -3.68
N ILE A 93 1.96 -9.23 -3.81
CA ILE A 93 0.81 -10.14 -3.91
C ILE A 93 0.00 -10.19 -2.61
N ILE A 94 0.64 -10.00 -1.45
CA ILE A 94 -0.03 -10.06 -0.13
C ILE A 94 -1.21 -9.07 -0.05
N PRO A 95 -1.04 -7.75 -0.25
CA PRO A 95 -2.17 -6.83 -0.22
C PRO A 95 -3.20 -7.12 -1.32
N MET A 96 -2.78 -7.62 -2.50
CA MET A 96 -3.71 -7.97 -3.58
C MET A 96 -4.61 -9.16 -3.21
N LEU A 97 -4.05 -10.18 -2.56
CA LEU A 97 -4.84 -11.30 -2.03
C LEU A 97 -5.78 -10.84 -0.92
N THR A 98 -5.34 -9.93 -0.06
CA THR A 98 -6.18 -9.37 0.99
C THR A 98 -7.42 -8.66 0.45
N ILE A 99 -7.31 -7.95 -0.68
CA ILE A 99 -8.48 -7.36 -1.37
C ILE A 99 -9.48 -8.46 -1.74
N GLY A 100 -9.02 -9.52 -2.39
CA GLY A 100 -9.88 -10.64 -2.79
C GLY A 100 -10.57 -11.32 -1.60
N VAL A 101 -9.82 -11.57 -0.53
CA VAL A 101 -10.35 -12.14 0.72
C VAL A 101 -11.38 -11.21 1.36
N ALA A 102 -11.08 -9.92 1.50
CA ALA A 102 -11.99 -8.96 2.12
C ALA A 102 -13.32 -8.86 1.36
N VAL A 103 -13.27 -8.79 0.03
CA VAL A 103 -14.44 -8.70 -0.84
C VAL A 103 -15.29 -9.98 -0.77
N PHE A 104 -14.62 -11.15 -0.73
CA PHE A 104 -15.30 -12.43 -0.59
C PHE A 104 -16.06 -12.55 0.74
N TYR A 105 -15.43 -12.17 1.85
CA TYR A 105 -16.06 -12.24 3.18
C TYR A 105 -17.11 -11.15 3.44
N ILE A 106 -16.96 -9.96 2.85
CA ILE A 106 -17.87 -8.82 3.05
C ILE A 106 -18.99 -8.80 2.00
N ASN A 107 -19.15 -9.84 1.19
CA ASN A 107 -20.13 -9.96 0.11
C ASN A 107 -21.59 -9.74 0.56
N ARG A 108 -21.99 -8.47 0.67
CA ARG A 108 -23.29 -7.99 1.18
C ARG A 108 -24.04 -7.15 0.16
N SER A 109 -23.31 -6.42 -0.68
CA SER A 109 -23.85 -5.56 -1.74
C SER A 109 -22.78 -5.36 -2.81
N SER A 110 -23.20 -5.32 -4.08
CA SER A 110 -22.32 -5.10 -5.22
C SER A 110 -21.69 -3.70 -5.20
N GLU A 111 -22.42 -2.69 -4.73
CA GLU A 111 -21.91 -1.31 -4.60
C GLU A 111 -20.81 -1.23 -3.52
N ALA A 112 -21.04 -1.86 -2.36
CA ALA A 112 -20.06 -1.93 -1.29
C ALA A 112 -18.79 -2.67 -1.74
N GLN A 113 -18.92 -3.75 -2.49
CA GLN A 113 -17.77 -4.51 -3.01
C GLN A 113 -16.93 -3.71 -4.00
N LEU A 114 -17.55 -3.08 -4.99
CA LEU A 114 -16.83 -2.31 -5.99
C LEU A 114 -16.07 -1.14 -5.34
N SER A 115 -16.70 -0.45 -4.38
CA SER A 115 -16.03 0.63 -3.65
C SER A 115 -14.88 0.12 -2.78
N LEU A 116 -15.03 -1.02 -2.10
CA LEU A 116 -13.97 -1.65 -1.32
C LEU A 116 -12.77 -2.05 -2.19
N ILE A 117 -13.01 -2.67 -3.34
CA ILE A 117 -11.94 -3.03 -4.29
C ILE A 117 -11.17 -1.78 -4.68
N PHE A 118 -11.89 -0.72 -5.06
CA PHE A 118 -11.28 0.52 -5.50
C PHE A 118 -10.43 1.16 -4.40
N PHE A 119 -10.99 1.33 -3.19
CA PHE A 119 -10.27 1.96 -2.08
C PHE A 119 -9.09 1.12 -1.61
N PHE A 120 -9.24 -0.20 -1.45
CA PHE A 120 -8.13 -1.03 -1.00
C PHE A 120 -7.04 -1.16 -2.08
N LEU A 121 -7.39 -1.06 -3.38
CA LEU A 121 -6.39 -0.96 -4.42
C LEU A 121 -5.58 0.35 -4.29
N LEU A 122 -6.25 1.47 -4.02
CA LEU A 122 -5.58 2.74 -3.73
C LEU A 122 -4.71 2.64 -2.47
N ASP A 123 -5.17 1.97 -1.42
CA ASP A 123 -4.40 1.76 -0.20
C ASP A 123 -3.17 0.88 -0.45
N ALA A 124 -3.27 -0.18 -1.26
CA ALA A 124 -2.11 -0.98 -1.65
C ALA A 124 -1.09 -0.14 -2.44
N ILE A 125 -1.57 0.71 -3.35
CA ILE A 125 -0.70 1.62 -4.09
C ILE A 125 -0.02 2.61 -3.13
N TRP A 126 -0.76 3.18 -2.18
CA TRP A 126 -0.28 4.22 -1.28
C TRP A 126 0.62 3.71 -0.15
N LEU A 127 0.29 2.56 0.45
CA LEU A 127 0.94 2.04 1.64
C LEU A 127 2.04 1.02 1.32
N TYR A 128 1.98 0.39 0.15
CA TYR A 128 2.99 -0.58 -0.27
C TYR A 128 3.82 -0.10 -1.48
N TRP A 129 3.17 0.22 -2.60
CA TRP A 129 3.92 0.57 -3.81
C TRP A 129 4.63 1.91 -3.70
N LEU A 130 3.95 2.97 -3.27
CA LEU A 130 4.48 4.33 -3.26
C LEU A 130 5.67 4.51 -2.30
N PRO A 131 5.66 3.97 -1.06
CA PRO A 131 6.81 4.03 -0.19
C PRO A 131 7.96 3.26 -0.84
N THR A 132 7.74 2.01 -1.28
CA THR A 132 8.82 1.21 -1.86
C THR A 132 9.41 1.89 -3.10
N ALA A 133 8.60 2.46 -3.98
CA ALA A 133 9.07 3.21 -5.15
C ALA A 133 9.90 4.45 -4.78
N THR A 134 9.53 5.18 -3.73
CA THR A 134 10.15 6.47 -3.37
C THR A 134 11.30 6.37 -2.38
N SER A 135 11.31 5.38 -1.49
CA SER A 135 12.21 5.30 -0.33
C SER A 135 13.04 4.01 -0.24
N SER A 136 12.98 3.13 -1.25
CA SER A 136 13.88 1.97 -1.35
C SER A 136 15.37 2.37 -1.27
N PRO A 137 16.21 1.57 -0.57
CA PRO A 137 17.66 1.77 -0.51
C PRO A 137 18.34 1.78 -1.89
N GLU A 138 19.53 2.40 -1.98
CA GLU A 138 20.22 2.63 -3.26
C GLU A 138 20.42 1.39 -4.13
N GLY A 139 20.74 0.23 -3.56
CA GLY A 139 20.94 -1.01 -4.33
C GLY A 139 19.66 -1.53 -5.01
N VAL A 140 18.49 -1.20 -4.49
CA VAL A 140 17.18 -1.66 -5.00
C VAL A 140 16.27 -0.52 -5.44
N LYS A 141 16.77 0.71 -5.50
CA LYS A 141 15.93 1.92 -5.65
C LYS A 141 15.07 1.94 -6.92
N TYR A 142 15.47 1.20 -7.96
CA TYR A 142 14.76 1.10 -9.24
C TYR A 142 14.11 -0.28 -9.49
N ILE A 143 14.04 -1.14 -8.46
CA ILE A 143 13.31 -2.41 -8.58
C ILE A 143 11.80 -2.19 -8.66
N PRO A 144 11.17 -1.33 -7.82
CA PRO A 144 9.73 -1.10 -7.91
C PRO A 144 9.37 -0.46 -9.26
N PRO A 145 8.27 -0.90 -9.90
CA PRO A 145 7.82 -0.31 -11.16
C PRO A 145 7.63 1.21 -11.06
N LEU A 146 8.05 1.93 -12.10
CA LEU A 146 7.99 3.40 -12.21
C LEU A 146 8.79 4.19 -11.17
N ALA A 147 9.57 3.52 -10.29
CA ALA A 147 10.41 4.20 -9.31
C ALA A 147 11.42 5.16 -9.96
N PHE A 148 11.96 4.81 -11.13
CA PHE A 148 12.86 5.67 -11.90
C PHE A 148 12.18 7.00 -12.26
N LEU A 149 10.97 6.97 -12.83
CA LEU A 149 10.23 8.17 -13.23
C LEU A 149 9.86 9.02 -12.02
N LEU A 150 9.39 8.41 -10.94
CA LEU A 150 9.06 9.09 -9.69
C LEU A 150 10.26 9.84 -9.11
N ARG A 151 11.41 9.16 -9.00
CA ARG A 151 12.60 9.75 -8.39
C ARG A 151 13.23 10.83 -9.25
N TYR A 152 13.28 10.60 -10.56
CA TYR A 152 13.86 11.54 -11.51
C TYR A 152 12.99 12.79 -11.69
N LYS A 153 11.68 12.62 -11.96
CA LYS A 153 10.79 13.75 -12.28
C LYS A 153 10.21 14.45 -11.07
N LEU A 154 9.86 13.72 -10.01
CA LEU A 154 9.12 14.29 -8.87
C LEU A 154 9.99 14.57 -7.65
N LEU A 155 11.07 13.81 -7.44
CA LEU A 155 11.92 13.97 -6.26
C LEU A 155 13.26 14.66 -6.54
N GLY A 156 13.63 14.84 -7.82
CA GLY A 156 14.86 15.52 -8.21
C GLY A 156 16.12 14.85 -7.66
N ASP A 157 16.11 13.52 -7.45
CA ASP A 157 17.31 12.78 -7.10
C ASP A 157 18.26 12.82 -8.31
N PHE A 158 19.18 13.78 -8.33
CA PHE A 158 20.27 13.85 -9.30
C PHE A 158 21.16 12.60 -9.15
N ILE A 159 21.63 12.08 -10.27
CA ILE A 159 22.68 11.07 -10.30
C ILE A 159 23.97 11.80 -9.90
N ASP A 160 24.36 11.68 -8.63
CA ASP A 160 25.75 11.90 -8.23
C ASP A 160 26.62 10.74 -8.73
#